data_AF-D7KFA4-F1
#
_entry.id   AF-D7KFA4-F1
#
_cell.length_a   1.000
_cell.length_b   1.000
_cell.length_c   1.000
_cell.angle_alpha   90.00
_cell.angle_beta   90.00
_cell.angle_gamma   90.00
#
_symmetry.space_group_name_H-M   'P 1'
#
loop_
_entity.id
_entity.type
_entity.pdbx_description
1 polymer ?
#
loop_
_entity_poly.entity_id
_entity_poly.type
_entity_poly.pdbx_seq_one_letter_code
_entity_poly.pdbx_strand_id
1 'polypeptide(L)'
;MDPRQFAHTVVDDNDIHSIVMSYLLHNCFNETADSLASCTGVKQPAIDRDNLERRKQIIHFILERKALKAVELTEQLAQDLLEKNKDLHFDLLCLHFVDRVCAGNCTEALEFAQTRLAPFGKVPKYVEKLEDVMALLAYEDPEKSPMFHLLSSEYRQQVADNLNRTILEHTNHPSYTPMERIIQQVTVVRQYLTEENGKDAFPPFSLKDSLKG
;
A
#
# COMPACT_ATOMS: atom_id res chain seq x y z
N MET A 1 -9.96 30.79 -10.10
CA MET A 1 -10.38 30.87 -8.68
C MET A 1 -9.25 31.55 -7.93
N ASP A 2 -9.51 32.63 -7.19
CA ASP A 2 -8.48 33.33 -6.39
C ASP A 2 -8.34 32.62 -5.03
N PRO A 3 -7.15 32.08 -4.67
CA PRO A 3 -6.94 31.37 -3.41
C PRO A 3 -7.25 32.20 -2.16
N ARG A 4 -7.18 33.53 -2.26
CA ARG A 4 -7.47 34.45 -1.14
C ARG A 4 -8.93 34.39 -0.69
N GLN A 5 -9.82 33.89 -1.53
CA GLN A 5 -11.23 33.71 -1.20
C GLN A 5 -11.45 32.65 -0.11
N PHE A 6 -10.47 31.76 0.11
CA PHE A 6 -10.53 30.72 1.15
C PHE A 6 -9.79 31.13 2.45
N ALA A 7 -9.18 32.32 2.51
CA ALA A 7 -8.41 32.77 3.68
C ALA A 7 -9.26 32.91 4.96
N HIS A 8 -10.58 32.97 4.82
CA HIS A 8 -11.54 33.08 5.93
C HIS A 8 -12.44 31.85 6.07
N THR A 9 -12.17 30.77 5.33
CA THR A 9 -12.91 29.51 5.49
C THR A 9 -12.46 28.86 6.78
N VAL A 10 -13.34 28.85 7.78
CA VAL A 10 -13.12 28.08 9.01
C VAL A 10 -13.21 26.60 8.65
N VAL A 11 -12.16 25.84 8.95
CA VAL A 11 -12.16 24.38 8.82
C VAL A 11 -12.86 23.82 10.06
N ASP A 12 -13.90 23.00 9.86
CA ASP A 12 -14.59 22.33 10.96
C ASP A 12 -13.73 21.15 11.46
N ASP A 13 -13.48 21.08 12.76
CA ASP A 13 -12.78 19.96 13.39
C ASP A 13 -13.47 18.62 13.09
N ASN A 14 -14.79 18.62 12.91
CA ASN A 14 -15.55 17.42 12.52
C ASN A 14 -15.18 16.93 11.12
N ASP A 15 -14.87 17.83 10.18
CA ASP A 15 -14.41 17.46 8.85
C ASP A 15 -13.03 16.81 8.93
N ILE A 16 -12.14 17.34 9.77
CA ILE A 16 -10.81 16.76 10.03
C ILE A 16 -10.96 15.37 10.63
N HIS A 17 -11.77 15.21 11.67
CA HIS A 17 -12.02 13.91 12.30
C HIS A 17 -12.61 12.90 11.31
N SER A 18 -13.52 13.33 10.43
CA SER A 18 -14.11 12.49 9.38
C SER A 18 -13.06 12.05 8.35
N ILE A 19 -12.20 12.97 7.90
CA ILE A 19 -11.11 12.67 6.96
C ILE A 19 -10.14 11.66 7.58
N VAL A 20 -9.73 11.87 8.83
CA VAL A 20 -8.84 10.95 9.55
C VAL A 20 -9.52 9.60 9.76
N MET A 21 -10.79 9.58 10.17
CA MET A 21 -11.56 8.35 10.35
C MET A 21 -11.64 7.53 9.06
N SER A 22 -11.92 8.19 7.93
CA SER A 22 -11.96 7.54 6.62
C SER A 22 -10.61 6.92 6.25
N TYR A 23 -9.51 7.58 6.58
CA TYR A 23 -8.16 7.08 6.32
C TYR A 23 -7.85 5.83 7.15
N LEU A 24 -8.18 5.85 8.45
CA LEU A 24 -7.93 4.72 9.35
C LEU A 24 -8.71 3.47 8.89
N LEU A 25 -9.99 3.63 8.54
CA LEU A 25 -10.85 2.52 8.12
C LEU A 25 -10.52 2.01 6.71
N HIS A 26 -10.10 2.90 5.82
CA HIS A 26 -9.59 2.51 4.49
C HIS A 26 -8.33 1.64 4.60
N ASN A 27 -7.43 1.97 5.52
CA ASN A 27 -6.17 1.24 5.75
C ASN A 27 -6.27 0.14 6.84
N CYS A 28 -7.48 -0.21 7.28
CA CYS A 28 -7.73 -1.28 8.27
C CYS A 28 -7.10 -1.04 9.66
N PHE A 29 -6.88 0.22 10.06
CA PHE A 29 -6.41 0.62 11.38
C PHE A 29 -7.57 0.72 12.38
N ASN A 30 -8.27 -0.40 12.56
CA ASN A 30 -9.56 -0.48 13.27
C ASN A 30 -9.44 -0.06 14.73
N GLU A 31 -8.41 -0.52 15.43
CA GLU A 31 -8.14 -0.19 16.82
C GLU A 31 -7.94 1.32 17.02
N THR A 32 -7.23 1.95 16.09
CA THR A 32 -6.99 3.40 16.10
C THR A 32 -8.27 4.16 15.75
N ALA A 33 -9.07 3.64 14.82
CA ALA A 33 -10.37 4.22 14.46
C ALA A 33 -11.36 4.17 15.64
N ASP A 34 -11.42 3.07 16.36
CA ASP A 34 -12.28 2.92 17.54
C ASP A 34 -11.84 3.87 18.67
N SER A 35 -10.52 4.01 18.86
CA SER A 35 -9.95 4.97 19.82
C SER A 35 -10.30 6.41 19.45
N LEU A 36 -10.17 6.79 18.17
CA LEU A 36 -10.53 8.12 17.67
C LEU A 36 -12.02 8.41 17.86
N ALA A 37 -12.90 7.45 17.53
CA ALA A 37 -14.33 7.58 17.70
C ALA A 37 -14.71 7.81 19.17
N SER A 38 -14.07 7.08 20.09
CA SER A 38 -14.30 7.20 21.53
C SER A 38 -13.87 8.55 22.10
N CYS A 39 -12.75 9.11 21.61
CA CYS A 39 -12.22 10.38 22.09
C CYS A 39 -12.92 11.62 21.50
N THR A 40 -13.37 11.55 20.25
CA THR A 40 -13.90 12.71 19.50
C THR A 40 -15.41 12.71 19.35
N GLY A 41 -16.07 11.56 19.59
CA GLY A 41 -17.50 11.39 19.35
C GLY A 41 -17.89 11.33 17.87
N VAL A 42 -16.91 11.30 16.94
CA VAL A 42 -17.20 11.21 15.50
C VAL A 42 -17.88 9.87 15.19
N LYS A 43 -18.98 9.93 14.44
CA LYS A 43 -19.70 8.72 14.04
C LYS A 43 -18.87 7.96 13.01
N GLN A 44 -18.69 6.66 13.23
CA GLN A 44 -18.14 5.79 12.19
C GLN A 44 -19.13 5.67 11.03
N PRO A 45 -18.68 5.78 9.76
CA PRO A 45 -19.54 5.56 8.63
C PRO A 45 -20.08 4.12 8.63
N ALA A 46 -21.20 3.89 7.95
CA ALA A 46 -21.76 2.57 7.75
C ALA A 46 -20.80 1.74 6.88
N ILE A 47 -19.86 1.05 7.51
CA ILE A 47 -18.84 0.24 6.86
C ILE A 47 -19.23 -1.23 7.00
N ASP A 48 -18.99 -1.96 5.93
CA ASP A 48 -18.97 -3.42 5.96
C ASP A 48 -17.79 -3.90 6.83
N ARG A 49 -18.09 -4.18 8.10
CA ARG A 49 -17.10 -4.66 9.08
C ARG A 49 -16.52 -6.01 8.69
N ASP A 50 -17.29 -6.87 8.03
CA ASP A 50 -16.81 -8.18 7.59
C ASP A 50 -15.79 -8.02 6.45
N ASN A 51 -16.05 -7.13 5.50
CA ASN A 51 -15.08 -6.79 4.46
C ASN A 51 -13.80 -6.19 5.08
N LEU A 52 -13.95 -5.25 6.01
CA LEU A 52 -12.85 -4.60 6.70
C LEU A 52 -11.95 -5.61 7.42
N GLU A 53 -12.53 -6.53 8.20
CA GLU A 53 -11.78 -7.57 8.90
C GLU A 53 -11.09 -8.54 7.93
N ARG A 54 -11.75 -8.93 6.83
CA ARG A 54 -11.10 -9.76 5.80
C ARG A 54 -9.93 -9.04 5.13
N ARG A 55 -10.07 -7.76 4.79
CA ARG A 55 -8.96 -6.96 4.23
C ARG A 55 -7.80 -6.84 5.23
N LYS A 56 -8.09 -6.61 6.51
CA LYS A 56 -7.08 -6.60 7.58
C LYS A 56 -6.31 -7.92 7.64
N GLN A 57 -7.01 -9.06 7.56
CA GLN A 57 -6.39 -10.38 7.54
C GLN A 57 -5.51 -10.59 6.29
N ILE A 58 -5.96 -10.16 5.11
CA ILE A 58 -5.18 -10.22 3.87
C ILE A 58 -3.88 -9.44 4.00
N ILE A 59 -3.95 -8.18 4.45
CA ILE A 59 -2.78 -7.32 4.68
C ILE A 59 -1.83 -7.98 5.67
N HIS A 60 -2.36 -8.49 6.78
CA HIS A 60 -1.57 -9.17 7.80
C HIS A 60 -0.83 -10.41 7.24
N PHE A 61 -1.48 -11.22 6.40
CA PHE A 61 -0.80 -12.36 5.77
C PHE A 61 0.37 -11.95 4.88
N ILE A 62 0.27 -10.81 4.16
CA ILE A 62 1.40 -10.29 3.39
C ILE A 62 2.55 -9.94 4.33
N LEU A 63 2.27 -9.14 5.37
CA LEU A 63 3.28 -8.69 6.33
C LEU A 63 3.98 -9.86 7.03
N GLU A 64 3.25 -10.93 7.35
CA GLU A 64 3.73 -12.13 8.01
C GLU A 64 4.39 -13.20 7.10
N ARG A 65 4.79 -12.86 5.86
CA ARG A 65 5.44 -13.83 4.93
C ARG A 65 4.53 -14.98 4.49
N LYS A 66 3.21 -14.76 4.48
CA LYS A 66 2.20 -15.76 4.11
C LYS A 66 1.46 -15.33 2.84
N ALA A 67 2.20 -14.87 1.82
CA ALA A 67 1.64 -14.29 0.60
C ALA A 67 0.64 -15.22 -0.13
N LEU A 68 0.84 -16.54 -0.14
CA LEU A 68 -0.14 -17.46 -0.75
C LEU A 68 -1.48 -17.52 -0.01
N LYS A 69 -1.48 -17.38 1.33
CA LYS A 69 -2.73 -17.26 2.10
C LYS A 69 -3.44 -15.94 1.79
N ALA A 70 -2.68 -14.87 1.57
CA ALA A 70 -3.23 -13.59 1.12
C ALA A 70 -3.88 -13.73 -0.26
N VAL A 71 -3.24 -14.44 -1.20
CA VAL A 71 -3.80 -14.75 -2.53
C VAL A 71 -5.11 -15.53 -2.41
N GLU A 72 -5.13 -16.62 -1.62
CA GLU A 72 -6.33 -17.44 -1.42
C GLU A 72 -7.49 -16.63 -0.83
N LEU A 73 -7.24 -15.85 0.22
CA LEU A 73 -8.27 -15.04 0.86
C LEU A 73 -8.73 -13.87 -0.03
N THR A 74 -7.83 -13.33 -0.86
CA THR A 74 -8.19 -12.31 -1.86
C THR A 74 -9.16 -12.87 -2.89
N GLU A 75 -8.90 -14.05 -3.43
CA GLU A 75 -9.81 -14.69 -4.41
C GLU A 75 -11.17 -15.06 -3.81
N GLN A 76 -11.21 -15.33 -2.50
CA GLN A 76 -12.47 -15.54 -1.77
C GLN A 76 -13.25 -14.24 -1.55
N LEU A 77 -12.55 -13.12 -1.32
CA LEU A 77 -13.17 -11.83 -1.05
C LEU A 77 -13.57 -11.07 -2.32
N ALA A 78 -12.73 -11.14 -3.36
CA ALA A 78 -12.85 -10.38 -4.60
C ALA A 78 -12.52 -11.29 -5.79
N GLN A 79 -13.56 -11.96 -6.29
CA GLN A 79 -13.43 -12.98 -7.34
C GLN A 79 -12.84 -12.40 -8.65
N ASP A 80 -11.93 -13.15 -9.26
CA ASP A 80 -11.23 -12.81 -10.51
C ASP A 80 -10.33 -11.57 -10.42
N LEU A 81 -10.11 -11.01 -9.22
CA LEU A 81 -9.33 -9.79 -9.04
C LEU A 81 -7.89 -9.99 -9.51
N LEU A 82 -7.23 -11.07 -9.09
CA LEU A 82 -5.84 -11.33 -9.49
C LEU A 82 -5.75 -11.92 -10.90
N GLU A 83 -6.84 -12.47 -11.43
CA GLU A 83 -6.92 -12.82 -12.84
C GLU A 83 -6.89 -11.56 -13.72
N LYS A 84 -7.68 -10.54 -13.36
CA LYS A 84 -7.77 -9.27 -14.08
C LYS A 84 -6.54 -8.37 -13.85
N ASN A 85 -5.95 -8.42 -12.66
CA ASN A 85 -4.75 -7.65 -12.32
C ASN A 85 -3.52 -8.57 -12.20
N LYS A 86 -2.91 -8.87 -13.35
CA LYS A 86 -1.72 -9.72 -13.44
C LYS A 86 -0.48 -9.10 -12.80
N ASP A 87 -0.38 -7.78 -12.78
CA ASP A 87 0.74 -7.07 -12.14
C ASP A 87 0.76 -7.37 -10.63
N LEU A 88 -0.40 -7.21 -9.98
CA LEU A 88 -0.54 -7.49 -8.56
C LEU A 88 -0.39 -8.98 -8.24
N HIS A 89 -0.93 -9.87 -9.09
CA HIS A 89 -0.73 -11.31 -8.91
C HIS A 89 0.76 -11.66 -8.95
N PHE A 90 1.49 -11.12 -9.92
CA PHE A 90 2.93 -11.33 -10.05
C PHE A 90 3.67 -10.84 -8.80
N ASP A 91 3.37 -9.65 -8.29
CA ASP A 91 3.99 -9.11 -7.09
C ASP A 91 3.80 -10.01 -5.86
N LEU A 92 2.60 -10.55 -5.67
CA LEU A 92 2.29 -11.49 -4.57
C LEU A 92 3.05 -12.82 -4.69
N LEU A 93 3.15 -13.36 -5.91
CA LEU A 93 3.93 -14.58 -6.14
C LEU A 93 5.43 -14.33 -5.93
N CYS A 94 5.94 -13.17 -6.34
CA CYS A 94 7.31 -12.76 -6.09
C CYS A 94 7.61 -12.68 -4.59
N LEU A 95 6.70 -12.10 -3.78
CA LEU A 95 6.88 -12.09 -2.32
C LEU A 95 7.01 -13.51 -1.74
N HIS A 96 6.16 -14.44 -2.16
CA HIS A 96 6.26 -15.83 -1.71
C HIS A 96 7.60 -16.46 -2.09
N PHE A 97 8.02 -16.31 -3.35
CA PHE A 97 9.29 -16.84 -3.82
C PHE A 97 10.47 -16.27 -3.02
N VAL A 98 10.49 -14.95 -2.83
CA VAL A 98 11.52 -14.26 -2.04
C VAL A 98 11.56 -14.83 -0.61
N ASP A 99 10.41 -15.00 0.04
CA ASP A 99 10.34 -15.59 1.38
C ASP A 99 10.90 -17.02 1.42
N ARG A 100 10.67 -17.84 0.37
CA ARG A 100 11.24 -19.19 0.27
C ARG A 100 12.75 -19.19 0.10
N VAL A 101 13.29 -18.28 -0.70
CA VAL A 101 14.74 -18.12 -0.86
C VAL A 101 15.37 -17.71 0.48
N CYS A 102 14.79 -16.75 1.20
CA CYS A 102 15.28 -16.32 2.51
C CYS A 102 15.24 -17.41 3.58
N ALA A 103 14.27 -18.32 3.51
CA ALA A 103 14.18 -19.46 4.40
C ALA A 103 15.19 -20.57 4.09
N GLY A 104 16.02 -20.41 3.04
CA GLY A 104 16.95 -21.43 2.56
C GLY A 104 16.26 -22.60 1.85
N ASN A 105 14.97 -22.48 1.51
CA ASN A 105 14.19 -23.53 0.86
C ASN A 105 14.32 -23.43 -0.68
N CYS A 106 15.54 -23.46 -1.20
CA CYS A 106 15.82 -23.23 -2.63
C CYS A 106 15.10 -24.22 -3.57
N THR A 107 14.98 -25.49 -3.18
CA THR A 107 14.26 -26.50 -3.98
C THR A 107 12.78 -26.14 -4.14
N GLU A 108 12.11 -25.80 -3.02
CA GLU A 108 10.70 -25.37 -3.05
C GLU A 108 10.54 -24.07 -3.83
N ALA A 109 11.46 -23.11 -3.67
CA ALA A 109 11.45 -21.86 -4.42
C ALA A 109 11.56 -22.10 -5.94
N LEU A 110 12.45 -22.99 -6.38
CA LEU A 110 12.63 -23.34 -7.79
C LEU A 110 11.40 -24.06 -8.37
N GLU A 111 10.86 -25.04 -7.66
CA GLU A 111 9.63 -25.73 -8.06
C GLU A 111 8.46 -24.75 -8.19
N PHE A 112 8.32 -23.84 -7.22
CA PHE A 112 7.31 -22.79 -7.25
C PHE A 112 7.51 -21.85 -8.44
N ALA A 113 8.74 -21.40 -8.69
CA ALA A 113 9.07 -20.53 -9.81
C ALA A 113 8.73 -21.16 -11.16
N GLN A 114 9.13 -22.41 -11.37
CA GLN A 114 8.85 -23.15 -12.61
C GLN A 114 7.35 -23.33 -12.84
N THR A 115 6.58 -23.49 -11.77
CA THR A 115 5.13 -23.74 -11.86
C THR A 115 4.31 -22.44 -11.99
N ARG A 116 4.65 -21.42 -11.18
CA ARG A 116 3.80 -20.24 -10.96
C ARG A 116 4.36 -18.97 -11.59
N LEU A 117 5.68 -18.83 -11.69
CA LEU A 117 6.33 -17.63 -12.25
C LEU A 117 6.71 -17.79 -13.73
N ALA A 118 6.97 -19.02 -14.20
CA ALA A 118 7.35 -19.28 -15.60
C ALA A 118 6.41 -18.67 -16.66
N PRO A 119 5.08 -18.61 -16.49
CA PRO A 119 4.21 -17.92 -17.44
C PRO A 119 4.53 -16.44 -17.62
N PHE A 120 4.99 -15.76 -16.55
CA PHE A 120 5.33 -14.33 -16.57
C PHE A 120 6.65 -14.08 -17.32
N GLY A 121 7.57 -15.04 -17.32
CA GLY A 121 8.83 -14.95 -18.09
C GLY A 121 8.65 -14.92 -19.61
N LYS A 122 7.45 -15.22 -20.12
CA LYS A 122 7.12 -15.10 -21.56
C LYS A 122 6.66 -13.70 -21.96
N VAL A 123 6.40 -12.83 -21.00
CA VAL A 123 5.85 -11.49 -21.22
C VAL A 123 6.94 -10.47 -20.89
N PRO A 124 7.45 -9.70 -21.88
CA PRO A 124 8.62 -8.83 -21.71
C PRO A 124 8.53 -7.86 -20.52
N LYS A 125 7.33 -7.37 -20.20
CA LYS A 125 7.07 -6.46 -19.07
C LYS A 125 7.55 -7.01 -17.72
N TYR A 126 7.51 -8.33 -17.50
CA TYR A 126 7.84 -8.93 -16.20
C TYR A 126 9.25 -9.52 -16.14
N VAL A 127 9.96 -9.61 -17.27
CA VAL A 127 11.23 -10.33 -17.36
C VAL A 127 12.28 -9.72 -16.44
N GLU A 128 12.47 -8.40 -16.48
CA GLU A 128 13.46 -7.70 -15.65
C GLU A 128 13.25 -7.97 -14.16
N LYS A 129 12.02 -7.75 -13.65
CA LYS A 129 11.70 -8.04 -12.25
C LYS A 129 11.81 -9.52 -11.92
N LEU A 130 11.50 -10.42 -12.85
CA LEU A 130 11.67 -11.85 -12.65
C LEU A 130 13.15 -12.21 -12.50
N GLU A 131 14.02 -11.65 -13.35
CA GLU A 131 15.47 -11.82 -13.27
C GLU A 131 16.03 -11.30 -11.95
N ASP A 132 15.61 -10.11 -11.51
CA ASP A 132 15.98 -9.52 -10.22
C ASP A 132 15.60 -10.44 -9.05
N VAL A 133 14.37 -10.94 -9.04
CA VAL A 133 13.88 -11.84 -7.99
C VAL A 133 14.66 -13.16 -8.01
N MET A 134 14.93 -13.72 -9.19
CA MET A 134 15.71 -14.96 -9.35
C MET A 134 17.18 -14.80 -8.95
N ALA A 135 17.76 -13.62 -9.14
CA ALA A 135 19.15 -13.34 -8.78
C ALA A 135 19.43 -13.58 -7.29
N LEU A 136 18.41 -13.50 -6.42
CA LEU A 136 18.54 -13.81 -4.99
C LEU A 136 19.02 -15.26 -4.73
N LEU A 137 18.74 -16.21 -5.63
CA LEU A 137 19.22 -17.60 -5.51
C LEU A 137 20.74 -17.73 -5.63
N ALA A 138 21.41 -16.75 -6.23
CA ALA A 138 22.86 -16.78 -6.44
C ALA A 138 23.66 -16.40 -5.18
N TYR A 139 22.98 -15.99 -4.10
CA TYR A 139 23.60 -15.51 -2.87
C TYR A 139 23.27 -16.45 -1.70
N GLU A 140 24.30 -16.85 -0.94
CA GLU A 140 24.11 -17.60 0.31
C GLU A 140 23.31 -16.80 1.34
N ASP A 141 23.51 -15.48 1.33
CA ASP A 141 22.82 -14.51 2.19
C ASP A 141 22.10 -13.49 1.28
N PRO A 142 20.79 -13.67 1.03
CA PRO A 142 20.02 -12.79 0.15
C PRO A 142 20.04 -11.31 0.56
N GLU A 143 20.22 -10.99 1.84
CA GLU A 143 20.28 -9.59 2.32
C GLU A 143 21.54 -8.85 1.85
N LYS A 144 22.58 -9.57 1.43
CA LYS A 144 23.80 -8.99 0.83
C LYS A 144 23.72 -8.87 -0.70
N SER A 145 22.62 -9.33 -1.30
CA SER A 145 22.40 -9.20 -2.73
C SER A 145 22.19 -7.73 -3.13
N PRO A 146 22.58 -7.32 -4.35
CA PRO A 146 22.12 -6.05 -4.94
C PRO A 146 20.59 -5.89 -4.90
N MET A 147 19.85 -7.01 -4.88
CA MET A 147 18.39 -7.06 -4.88
C MET A 147 17.78 -7.05 -3.47
N PHE A 148 18.56 -6.68 -2.43
CA PHE A 148 18.10 -6.70 -1.04
C PHE A 148 16.83 -5.85 -0.78
N HIS A 149 16.59 -4.82 -1.60
CA HIS A 149 15.39 -3.98 -1.47
C HIS A 149 14.09 -4.78 -1.66
N LEU A 150 14.10 -5.88 -2.42
CA LEU A 150 12.96 -6.79 -2.59
C LEU A 150 12.61 -7.56 -1.31
N LEU A 151 13.53 -7.61 -0.35
CA LEU A 151 13.38 -8.26 0.96
C LEU A 151 12.81 -7.31 2.02
N SER A 152 12.82 -6.01 1.73
CA SER A 152 12.54 -4.97 2.70
C SER A 152 11.08 -5.01 3.18
N SER A 153 10.88 -4.61 4.44
CA SER A 153 9.53 -4.38 4.98
C SER A 153 8.78 -3.31 4.19
N GLU A 154 9.50 -2.32 3.66
CA GLU A 154 8.94 -1.23 2.86
C GLU A 154 8.33 -1.75 1.54
N TYR A 155 9.09 -2.54 0.77
CA TYR A 155 8.56 -3.14 -0.47
C TYR A 155 7.34 -4.02 -0.19
N ARG A 156 7.37 -4.79 0.90
CA ARG A 156 6.23 -5.61 1.30
C ARG A 156 5.01 -4.79 1.69
N GLN A 157 5.20 -3.70 2.43
CA GLN A 157 4.13 -2.78 2.79
C GLN A 157 3.52 -2.17 1.52
N GLN A 158 4.33 -1.76 0.55
CA GLN A 158 3.85 -1.23 -0.73
C GLN A 158 2.98 -2.23 -1.49
N VAL A 159 3.36 -3.52 -1.52
CA VAL A 159 2.52 -4.57 -2.15
C VAL A 159 1.22 -4.77 -1.36
N ALA A 160 1.26 -4.73 -0.03
CA ALA A 160 0.06 -4.84 0.80
C ALA A 160 -0.91 -3.66 0.59
N ASP A 161 -0.38 -2.44 0.52
CA ASP A 161 -1.14 -1.22 0.26
C ASP A 161 -1.75 -1.28 -1.15
N ASN A 162 -0.97 -1.69 -2.15
CA ASN A 162 -1.44 -1.83 -3.52
C ASN A 162 -2.57 -2.89 -3.63
N LEU A 163 -2.43 -4.02 -2.94
CA LEU A 163 -3.48 -5.04 -2.86
C LEU A 163 -4.74 -4.48 -2.23
N ASN A 164 -4.62 -3.80 -1.09
CA ASN A 164 -5.75 -3.19 -0.39
C ASN A 164 -6.50 -2.19 -1.29
N ARG A 165 -5.77 -1.32 -1.98
CA ARG A 165 -6.34 -0.36 -2.95
C ARG A 165 -7.07 -1.06 -4.09
N THR A 166 -6.47 -2.12 -4.64
CA THR A 166 -7.07 -2.88 -5.74
C THR A 166 -8.34 -3.61 -5.30
N ILE A 167 -8.40 -4.14 -4.07
CA ILE A 167 -9.62 -4.74 -3.51
C ILE A 167 -10.73 -3.69 -3.37
N LEU A 168 -10.38 -2.49 -2.89
CA LEU A 168 -11.33 -1.38 -2.76
C LEU A 168 -11.87 -0.96 -4.14
N GLU A 169 -11.00 -0.76 -5.13
CA GLU A 169 -11.42 -0.45 -6.50
C GLU A 169 -12.35 -1.53 -7.08
N HIS A 170 -11.99 -2.79 -6.90
CA HIS A 170 -12.78 -3.92 -7.39
C HIS A 170 -14.17 -3.99 -6.76
N THR A 171 -14.30 -3.51 -5.52
CA THR A 171 -15.58 -3.43 -4.78
C THR A 171 -16.29 -2.08 -4.95
N ASN A 172 -15.90 -1.28 -5.94
CA ASN A 172 -16.43 0.06 -6.24
C ASN A 172 -16.22 1.11 -5.13
N HIS A 173 -15.18 0.94 -4.32
CA HIS A 173 -14.73 1.93 -3.35
C HIS A 173 -13.54 2.74 -3.91
N PRO A 174 -13.33 3.98 -3.45
CA PRO A 174 -12.16 4.76 -3.85
C PRO A 174 -10.84 4.09 -3.43
N SER A 175 -9.89 3.98 -4.35
CA SER A 175 -8.53 3.49 -4.05
C SER A 175 -7.74 4.43 -3.15
N TYR A 176 -8.13 5.71 -3.08
CA TYR A 176 -7.46 6.70 -2.24
C TYR A 176 -8.47 7.40 -1.37
N THR A 177 -8.05 7.67 -0.15
CA THR A 177 -8.81 8.44 0.84
C THR A 177 -8.78 9.93 0.49
N PRO A 178 -9.74 10.72 1.00
CA PRO A 178 -9.68 12.18 0.91
C PRO A 178 -8.35 12.73 1.45
N MET A 179 -7.83 12.15 2.54
CA MET A 179 -6.54 12.54 3.11
C MET A 179 -5.39 12.37 2.13
N GLU A 180 -5.24 11.19 1.53
CA GLU A 180 -4.17 10.93 0.55
C GLU A 180 -4.30 11.83 -0.68
N ARG A 181 -5.53 12.06 -1.15
CA ARG A 181 -5.81 12.95 -2.28
C ARG A 181 -5.42 14.40 -1.97
N ILE A 182 -5.76 14.90 -0.79
CA ILE A 182 -5.39 16.26 -0.35
C ILE A 182 -3.87 16.36 -0.22
N ILE A 183 -3.20 15.37 0.36
CA ILE A 183 -1.72 15.35 0.47
C ILE A 183 -1.07 15.38 -0.92
N GLN A 184 -1.57 14.59 -1.87
CA GLN A 184 -1.08 14.60 -3.26
C GLN A 184 -1.25 15.97 -3.91
N GLN A 185 -2.45 16.56 -3.80
CA GLN A 185 -2.74 17.90 -4.35
C GLN A 185 -1.85 18.98 -3.72
N VAL A 186 -1.73 18.99 -2.39
CA VAL A 186 -0.87 19.93 -1.66
C VAL A 186 0.59 19.78 -2.09
N THR A 187 1.06 18.54 -2.27
CA THR A 187 2.43 18.26 -2.71
C THR A 187 2.70 18.85 -4.09
N VAL A 188 1.80 18.60 -5.05
CA VAL A 188 1.93 19.11 -6.43
C VAL A 188 1.82 20.63 -6.49
N VAL A 189 0.83 21.22 -5.81
CA VAL A 189 0.64 22.67 -5.76
C VAL A 189 1.89 23.34 -5.17
N ARG A 190 2.45 22.77 -4.11
CA ARG A 190 3.65 23.30 -3.48
C ARG A 190 4.89 23.18 -4.35
N GLN A 191 5.05 22.09 -5.09
CA GLN A 191 6.11 21.93 -6.09
C GLN A 191 6.00 23.02 -7.17
N TYR A 192 4.80 23.20 -7.75
CA TYR A 192 4.54 24.21 -8.77
C TYR A 192 4.85 25.63 -8.28
N LEU A 193 4.36 26.00 -7.09
CA LEU A 193 4.63 27.31 -6.50
C LEU A 193 6.11 27.54 -6.15
N THR A 194 6.86 26.48 -5.81
CA THR A 194 8.31 26.57 -5.54
C THR A 194 9.10 26.78 -6.84
N GLU A 195 8.65 26.18 -7.94
CA GLU A 195 9.21 26.40 -9.27
C GLU A 195 8.98 27.84 -9.77
N GLU A 196 7.79 28.41 -9.51
CA GLU A 196 7.47 29.80 -9.90
C GLU A 196 8.15 30.85 -9.00
N ASN A 197 8.22 30.63 -7.68
CA ASN A 197 8.64 31.66 -6.71
C ASN A 197 10.07 31.46 -6.16
N GLY A 198 10.80 30.43 -6.60
CA GLY A 198 12.15 30.09 -6.13
C GLY A 198 12.16 29.13 -4.94
N LYS A 199 13.29 28.41 -4.77
CA LYS A 199 13.44 27.25 -3.86
C LYS A 199 13.15 27.52 -2.37
N ASP A 200 13.16 28.77 -1.94
CA ASP A 200 12.99 29.19 -0.54
C ASP A 200 11.58 29.70 -0.20
N ALA A 201 10.68 29.80 -1.17
CA ALA A 201 9.35 30.38 -0.95
C ALA A 201 8.46 29.53 -0.01
N PHE A 202 8.61 28.20 -0.05
CA PHE A 202 7.81 27.27 0.75
C PHE A 202 8.69 26.11 1.26
N PRO A 203 9.16 26.10 2.52
CA PRO A 203 10.01 25.04 3.06
C PRO A 203 9.25 23.70 3.19
N PRO A 204 9.96 22.54 3.12
CA PRO A 204 9.36 21.22 3.28
C PRO A 204 8.48 21.13 4.52
N PHE A 205 7.32 20.47 4.39
CA PHE A 205 6.48 20.19 5.55
C PHE A 205 7.33 19.43 6.58
N SER A 206 7.40 20.01 7.78
CA SER A 206 8.15 19.47 8.90
C SER A 206 7.17 19.24 10.03
N LEU A 207 6.88 17.96 10.30
CA LEU A 207 6.01 17.57 11.40
C LEU A 207 6.52 18.15 12.74
N LYS A 208 7.85 18.24 12.90
CA LYS A 208 8.49 18.81 14.10
C LYS A 208 8.20 20.30 14.28
N ASP A 209 8.05 21.04 13.19
CA ASP A 209 7.77 22.48 13.27
C ASP A 209 6.28 22.73 13.50
N SER A 210 5.41 21.86 12.96
CA SER A 210 3.95 21.93 13.14
C SER A 210 3.48 21.50 14.54
N LEU A 211 4.23 20.64 15.25
CA LEU A 211 3.89 20.17 16.60
C LEU A 211 4.36 21.11 17.73
N LYS A 212 5.03 22.23 17.40
CA LYS A 212 5.47 23.24 18.36
C LYS A 212 4.46 24.39 18.56
N GLY A 213 3.30 24.31 17.91
CA GLY A 213 2.21 25.29 18.00
C GLY A 213 1.26 25.00 19.16
#